data_AF-K1SFC9-F1
#
_entry.id   AF-K1SFC9-F1
#
_cell.length_a   1.000
_cell.length_b   1.000
_cell.length_c   1.000
_cell.angle_alpha   90.00
_cell.angle_beta   90.00
_cell.angle_gamma   90.00
#
_symmetry.space_group_name_H-M   'P 1'
#
loop_
_entity.id
_entity.type
_entity.pdbx_description
1 polymer ?
#
loop_
_entity_poly.entity_id
_entity_poly.type
_entity_poly.pdbx_seq_one_letter_code
_entity_poly.pdbx_strand_id
1 'polypeptide(L)'
;MQTDVLIVGSGCAGLYCALNLPKDKNILMITKDIVEHSDSYLAQGGMCMLKDPDDFDSYFYDTMKAGHFENDTAAVETMIKESPDLVKDLLSYGVDFQRDEDGNLAYTREGAHARNRIVYHEDITGKEITSH
;
A
#
# COMPACT_ATOMS: atom_id res chain seq x y z
N MET A 1 -26.34 -10.82 -14.72
CA MET A 1 -25.70 -11.10 -13.41
C MET A 1 -26.19 -10.08 -12.40
N GLN A 2 -26.40 -10.50 -11.15
CA GLN A 2 -26.76 -9.63 -10.02
C GLN A 2 -25.73 -9.86 -8.91
N THR A 3 -25.22 -8.78 -8.32
CA THR A 3 -24.20 -8.76 -7.27
C THR A 3 -24.53 -7.64 -6.28
N ASP A 4 -24.05 -7.73 -5.04
CA ASP A 4 -24.24 -6.64 -4.06
C ASP A 4 -23.22 -5.53 -4.29
N VAL A 5 -21.97 -5.92 -4.60
CA VAL A 5 -20.87 -5.01 -4.91
C VAL A 5 -20.19 -5.44 -6.20
N LEU A 6 -19.89 -4.46 -7.06
CA LEU A 6 -19.08 -4.63 -8.26
C LEU A 6 -17.79 -3.81 -8.09
N ILE A 7 -16.64 -4.48 -8.14
CA ILE A 7 -15.32 -3.85 -8.13
C ILE A 7 -14.75 -3.93 -9.55
N VAL A 8 -14.40 -2.77 -10.12
CA VAL A 8 -13.80 -2.68 -11.46
C VAL A 8 -12.30 -2.42 -11.31
N GLY A 9 -11.50 -3.45 -11.54
CA GLY A 9 -10.06 -3.46 -11.35
C GLY A 9 -9.63 -4.45 -10.27
N SER A 10 -8.61 -5.25 -10.57
CA SER A 10 -8.03 -6.27 -9.69
C SER A 10 -6.60 -5.95 -9.26
N GLY A 11 -6.24 -4.66 -9.19
CA GLY A 11 -4.99 -4.21 -8.59
C GLY A 11 -5.08 -4.15 -7.06
N CYS A 12 -4.03 -3.66 -6.39
CA CYS A 12 -3.94 -3.65 -4.92
C CYS A 12 -5.16 -2.99 -4.25
N ALA A 13 -5.64 -1.86 -4.77
CA ALA A 13 -6.80 -1.15 -4.23
C ALA A 13 -8.11 -1.97 -4.33
N GLY A 14 -8.32 -2.68 -5.45
CA GLY A 14 -9.51 -3.50 -5.65
C GLY A 14 -9.51 -4.74 -4.76
N LEU A 15 -8.37 -5.42 -4.66
CA LEU A 15 -8.15 -6.57 -3.78
C LEU A 15 -8.34 -6.18 -2.31
N TYR A 16 -7.68 -5.11 -1.87
CA TYR A 16 -7.79 -4.63 -0.49
C TYR A 16 -9.21 -4.16 -0.15
N CYS A 17 -9.92 -3.52 -1.09
CA CYS A 17 -11.32 -3.18 -0.93
C CYS A 17 -12.18 -4.44 -0.71
N ALA A 18 -12.00 -5.48 -1.53
CA ALA A 18 -12.75 -6.73 -1.39
C ALA A 18 -12.52 -7.40 -0.03
N LEU A 19 -11.29 -7.38 0.49
CA LEU A 19 -10.93 -7.94 1.80
C LEU A 19 -11.59 -7.21 2.98
N ASN A 20 -11.87 -5.92 2.82
CA ASN A 20 -12.48 -5.07 3.85
C ASN A 20 -14.01 -5.01 3.78
N LEU A 21 -14.63 -5.59 2.74
CA LEU A 21 -16.08 -5.67 2.63
C LEU A 21 -16.65 -6.80 3.50
N PRO A 22 -17.91 -6.68 3.95
CA PRO A 22 -18.54 -7.73 4.76
C PRO A 22 -18.59 -9.07 4.03
N LYS A 23 -18.22 -10.15 4.73
CA LYS A 23 -18.11 -11.52 4.16
C LYS A 23 -19.46 -12.10 3.69
N ASP A 24 -20.57 -11.51 4.08
CA ASP A 24 -21.92 -11.92 3.68
C ASP A 24 -22.40 -11.26 2.37
N LYS A 25 -21.58 -10.40 1.76
CA LYS A 25 -21.89 -9.78 0.46
C LYS A 25 -21.42 -10.63 -0.71
N ASN A 26 -22.25 -10.68 -1.75
CA ASN A 26 -21.82 -11.16 -3.05
C ASN A 26 -21.00 -10.06 -3.73
N ILE A 27 -19.69 -10.28 -3.83
CA ILE A 27 -18.73 -9.33 -4.41
C ILE A 27 -18.25 -9.90 -5.75
N LEU A 28 -18.49 -9.14 -6.81
CA LEU A 28 -17.98 -9.44 -8.14
C LEU A 28 -16.83 -8.49 -8.47
N MET A 29 -15.65 -9.03 -8.72
CA MET A 29 -14.53 -8.27 -9.24
C MET A 29 -14.36 -8.56 -10.73
N ILE A 30 -14.19 -7.51 -11.52
CA ILE A 30 -13.87 -7.63 -12.94
C ILE A 30 -12.55 -6.93 -13.24
N THR A 31 -11.79 -7.49 -14.16
CA THR A 31 -10.55 -6.90 -14.65
C THR A 31 -10.49 -7.06 -16.17
N LYS A 32 -9.76 -6.16 -16.82
CA LYS A 32 -9.67 -6.10 -18.28
C LYS A 32 -8.90 -7.29 -18.87
N ASP A 33 -7.98 -7.85 -18.10
CA ASP A 33 -7.06 -8.94 -18.49
C ASP A 33 -6.77 -9.80 -17.25
N ILE A 34 -5.73 -10.64 -17.26
CA ILE A 34 -5.29 -11.38 -16.07
C ILE A 34 -4.76 -10.46 -14.97
N VAL A 35 -4.81 -10.91 -13.71
CA VAL A 35 -4.51 -10.10 -12.53
C VAL A 35 -3.05 -9.65 -12.47
N GLU A 36 -2.15 -10.49 -12.97
CA GLU A 36 -0.70 -10.27 -13.02
C GLU A 36 -0.29 -9.17 -14.03
N HIS A 37 -1.19 -8.77 -14.93
CA HIS A 37 -0.95 -7.68 -15.88
C HIS A 37 -1.30 -6.29 -15.31
N SER A 38 -1.54 -6.19 -13.99
CA SER A 38 -1.81 -4.90 -13.34
C SER A 38 -0.53 -4.14 -12.97
N ASP A 39 -0.57 -2.81 -13.00
CA ASP A 39 0.57 -1.97 -12.56
C ASP A 39 0.94 -2.23 -11.09
N SER A 40 -0.04 -2.62 -10.28
CA SER A 40 0.20 -3.04 -8.89
C SER A 40 1.12 -4.26 -8.81
N TYR A 41 0.95 -5.25 -9.68
CA TYR A 41 1.81 -6.44 -9.72
C TYR A 41 3.24 -6.10 -10.13
N LEU A 42 3.41 -5.11 -11.01
CA LEU A 42 4.71 -4.68 -11.54
C LEU A 42 5.47 -3.70 -10.65
N ALA A 43 4.87 -3.23 -9.54
CA ALA A 43 5.53 -2.30 -8.64
C ALA A 43 6.75 -2.95 -7.95
N GLN A 44 7.86 -2.21 -7.88
CA GLN A 44 9.15 -2.75 -7.41
C GLN A 44 9.53 -2.19 -6.04
N GLY A 45 9.70 -0.87 -5.98
CA GLY A 45 10.41 -0.15 -4.92
C GLY A 45 9.86 -0.32 -3.51
N GLY A 46 8.53 -0.35 -3.37
CA GLY A 46 7.87 -0.67 -2.12
C GLY A 46 6.69 0.23 -1.78
N MET A 47 6.30 0.20 -0.51
CA MET A 47 5.22 0.99 0.06
C MET A 47 5.77 1.90 1.16
N CYS A 48 5.51 3.20 1.05
CA CYS A 48 5.83 4.14 2.11
C CYS A 48 4.87 3.96 3.29
N MET A 49 5.39 4.02 4.52
CA MET A 49 4.57 4.01 5.73
C MET A 49 5.12 4.98 6.78
N LEU A 50 4.26 5.41 7.70
CA LEU A 50 4.68 6.17 8.87
C LEU A 50 5.47 5.24 9.79
N LYS A 51 6.78 5.44 9.87
CA LYS A 51 7.68 4.55 10.62
C LYS A 51 7.52 4.69 12.13
N ASP A 52 7.44 5.93 12.60
CA ASP A 52 7.32 6.30 14.01
C ASP A 52 6.54 7.63 14.14
N PRO A 53 5.97 7.95 15.31
CA PRO A 53 5.22 9.20 15.48
C PRO A 53 6.00 10.47 15.15
N ASP A 54 7.32 10.48 15.41
CA ASP A 54 8.21 11.60 15.12
C ASP A 54 8.47 11.78 13.61
N ASP A 55 8.06 10.81 12.79
CA ASP A 55 8.20 10.81 11.34
C ASP A 55 7.11 11.59 10.62
N PHE A 56 5.99 11.87 11.30
CA PHE A 56 4.79 12.43 10.67
C PHE A 56 5.04 13.77 9.99
N ASP A 57 5.61 14.74 10.71
CA ASP A 57 5.83 16.09 10.16
C ASP A 57 6.75 16.07 8.94
N SER A 58 7.79 15.22 8.99
CA SER A 58 8.69 15.02 7.86
C SER A 58 7.98 14.36 6.69
N TYR A 59 7.18 13.32 6.92
CA TYR A 59 6.46 12.63 5.84
C TYR A 59 5.43 13.55 5.18
N PHE A 60 4.67 14.27 6.01
CA PHE A 60 3.67 15.21 5.56
C PHE A 60 4.32 16.28 4.69
N TYR A 61 5.41 16.89 5.16
CA TYR A 61 6.12 17.90 4.38
C TYR A 61 6.74 17.34 3.09
N ASP A 62 7.37 16.16 3.13
CA ASP A 62 7.92 15.50 1.94
C ASP A 62 6.82 15.30 0.87
N THR A 63 5.64 14.83 1.29
CA THR A 63 4.49 14.57 0.41
C THR A 63 3.91 15.86 -0.16
N MET A 64 3.66 16.86 0.70
CA MET A 64 3.13 18.16 0.27
C MET A 64 4.10 18.85 -0.69
N LYS A 65 5.40 18.84 -0.39
CA LYS A 65 6.42 19.44 -1.25
C LYS A 65 6.52 18.75 -2.60
N ALA A 66 6.48 17.41 -2.63
CA ALA A 66 6.51 16.63 -3.87
C ALA A 66 5.28 16.90 -4.75
N GLY A 67 4.11 17.12 -4.15
CA GLY A 67 2.89 17.53 -4.85
C GLY A 67 2.76 19.04 -5.08
N HIS A 68 3.84 19.80 -4.94
CA HIS A 68 3.87 21.26 -5.12
C HIS A 68 2.87 22.02 -4.25
N PHE A 69 2.49 21.45 -3.10
CA PHE A 69 1.49 21.96 -2.17
C PHE A 69 0.08 22.07 -2.76
N GLU A 70 -0.21 21.35 -3.86
CA GLU A 70 -1.55 21.27 -4.46
C GLU A 70 -2.37 20.07 -3.94
N ASN A 71 -1.80 19.30 -3.01
CA ASN A 71 -2.46 18.16 -2.40
C ASN A 71 -3.65 18.58 -1.52
N ASP A 72 -4.64 17.69 -1.39
CA ASP A 72 -5.59 17.75 -0.29
C ASP A 72 -4.89 17.32 1.01
N THR A 73 -4.75 18.25 1.93
CA THR A 73 -4.05 18.02 3.21
C THR A 73 -4.71 16.95 4.06
N ALA A 74 -6.04 16.86 4.05
CA ALA A 74 -6.76 15.87 4.83
C ALA A 74 -6.54 14.47 4.26
N ALA A 75 -6.51 14.33 2.94
CA ALA A 75 -6.20 13.06 2.28
C ALA A 75 -4.77 12.59 2.58
N VAL A 76 -3.80 13.51 2.55
CA VAL A 76 -2.39 13.20 2.88
C VAL A 76 -2.24 12.79 4.35
N GLU A 77 -2.89 13.50 5.26
CA GLU A 77 -2.87 13.19 6.68
C GLU A 77 -3.45 11.79 6.97
N THR A 78 -4.62 11.48 6.38
CA THR A 78 -5.25 10.16 6.50
C THR A 78 -4.34 9.06 5.95
N MET A 79 -3.83 9.22 4.73
CA MET A 79 -2.93 8.25 4.08
C MET A 79 -1.72 7.92 4.97
N ILE A 80 -1.08 8.95 5.55
CA ILE A 80 0.10 8.76 6.40
C ILE A 80 -0.29 8.05 7.70
N LYS A 81 -1.34 8.52 8.38
CA LYS A 81 -1.72 8.00 9.70
C LYS A 81 -2.25 6.57 9.67
N GLU A 82 -2.94 6.18 8.60
CA GLU A 82 -3.50 4.83 8.46
C GLU A 82 -2.46 3.80 7.98
N SER A 83 -1.35 4.25 7.37
CA SER A 83 -0.34 3.36 6.80
C SER A 83 0.26 2.31 7.75
N PRO A 84 0.48 2.55 9.07
CA PRO A 84 0.99 1.50 9.95
C PRO A 84 0.03 0.35 10.17
N ASP A 85 -1.28 0.63 10.24
CA ASP A 85 -2.29 -0.40 10.42
C ASP A 85 -2.50 -1.19 9.12
N LEU A 86 -2.46 -0.52 7.98
CA LEU A 86 -2.49 -1.17 6.67
C LEU A 86 -1.31 -2.15 6.49
N VAL A 87 -0.10 -1.76 6.89
CA VAL A 87 1.07 -2.67 6.85
C VAL A 87 0.89 -3.87 7.78
N LYS A 88 0.26 -3.70 8.96
CA LYS A 88 -0.09 -4.84 9.84
C LYS A 88 -1.09 -5.78 9.17
N ASP A 89 -2.09 -5.25 8.47
CA ASP A 89 -3.06 -6.06 7.75
C ASP A 89 -2.38 -6.87 6.64
N LEU A 90 -1.51 -6.25 5.84
CA LEU A 90 -0.74 -6.95 4.80
C LEU A 90 0.14 -8.07 5.38
N LEU A 91 0.85 -7.80 6.48
CA LEU A 91 1.61 -8.83 7.20
C LEU A 91 0.71 -9.97 7.67
N SER A 92 -0.52 -9.67 8.11
CA SER A 92 -1.49 -10.68 8.54
C SER A 92 -2.04 -11.52 7.39
N TYR A 93 -2.02 -10.99 6.16
CA TYR A 93 -2.39 -11.71 4.94
C TYR A 93 -1.25 -12.55 4.35
N GLY A 94 -0.04 -12.43 4.92
CA GLY A 94 1.12 -13.25 4.52
C GLY A 94 2.14 -12.54 3.63
N VAL A 95 1.98 -11.23 3.41
CA VAL A 95 2.99 -10.41 2.70
C VAL A 95 4.30 -10.45 3.45
N ASP A 96 5.37 -10.90 2.79
CA ASP A 96 6.69 -11.09 3.39
C ASP A 96 7.59 -9.87 3.17
N PHE A 97 7.41 -8.78 3.92
CA PHE A 97 8.33 -7.66 3.81
C PHE A 97 9.74 -8.01 4.34
N GLN A 98 10.76 -7.51 3.64
CA GLN A 98 12.17 -7.68 3.96
C GLN A 98 12.45 -7.34 5.44
N ARG A 99 13.27 -8.16 6.09
CA ARG A 99 13.70 -7.97 7.49
C ARG A 99 15.17 -7.59 7.59
N ASP A 100 15.51 -6.84 8.64
CA ASP A 100 16.89 -6.60 9.05
C ASP A 100 17.46 -7.76 9.88
N GLU A 101 18.72 -7.65 10.30
CA GLU A 101 19.42 -8.69 11.08
C GLU A 101 18.75 -8.98 12.44
N ASP A 102 18.01 -8.01 12.97
CA ASP A 102 17.29 -8.11 14.25
C ASP A 102 15.84 -8.62 14.07
N GLY A 103 15.41 -8.90 12.83
CA GLY A 103 14.06 -9.36 12.50
C GLY A 103 13.00 -8.27 12.40
N ASN A 104 13.39 -6.99 12.47
CA ASN A 104 12.48 -5.87 12.26
C ASN A 104 12.25 -5.64 10.77
N LEU A 105 11.22 -4.88 10.41
CA LEU A 105 11.03 -4.46 9.03
C LEU A 105 12.25 -3.65 8.56
N ALA A 106 12.81 -4.03 7.41
CA ALA A 106 13.82 -3.26 6.73
C ALA A 106 13.17 -2.11 5.96
N TYR A 107 13.84 -0.96 5.91
CA TYR A 107 13.33 0.24 5.23
C TYR A 107 14.34 0.77 4.22
N THR A 108 13.84 1.09 3.04
CA THR A 108 14.59 1.83 2.01
C THR A 108 14.11 3.28 1.93
N ARG A 109 14.72 4.06 1.04
CA ARG A 109 14.41 5.46 0.77
C ARG A 109 14.55 5.75 -0.71
N GLU A 110 13.51 6.35 -1.28
CA GLU A 110 13.49 6.80 -2.66
C GLU A 110 13.43 8.33 -2.74
N GLY A 111 13.23 8.86 -3.96
CA GLY A 111 13.17 10.29 -4.23
C GLY A 111 12.16 11.03 -3.33
N ALA A 112 12.45 12.31 -3.07
CA ALA A 112 11.64 13.22 -2.26
C ALA A 112 11.50 12.89 -0.76
N HIS A 113 11.87 11.70 -0.28
CA HIS A 113 11.82 11.36 1.14
C HIS A 113 13.08 11.81 1.89
N ALA A 114 12.90 12.43 3.06
CA ALA A 114 13.99 12.77 3.97
C ALA A 114 14.49 11.56 4.78
N ARG A 115 13.59 10.65 5.17
CA ARG A 115 13.86 9.47 6.03
C ARG A 115 13.58 8.15 5.33
N ASN A 116 14.22 7.06 5.78
CA ASN A 116 13.95 5.70 5.31
C ASN A 116 12.63 5.22 5.90
N ARG A 117 11.62 5.05 5.05
CA ARG A 117 10.23 4.77 5.45
C ARG A 117 9.48 3.85 4.48
N ILE A 118 10.18 3.27 3.51
CA ILE A 118 9.60 2.42 2.47
C ILE A 118 9.86 0.97 2.85
N VAL A 119 8.80 0.21 3.11
CA VAL A 119 8.86 -1.25 3.27
C VAL A 119 8.81 -1.90 1.88
N TYR A 120 9.55 -2.98 1.71
CA TYR A 120 9.76 -3.60 0.40
C TYR A 120 9.98 -5.11 0.53
N HIS A 121 9.82 -5.83 -0.59
CA HIS A 121 10.26 -7.21 -0.76
C HIS A 121 11.09 -7.29 -2.03
N GLU A 122 12.41 -7.45 -1.86
CA GLU A 122 13.39 -7.44 -2.95
C GLU A 122 13.13 -6.27 -3.93
N ASP A 123 13.02 -6.55 -5.22
CA ASP A 123 12.63 -5.62 -6.28
C ASP A 123 11.26 -5.97 -6.91
N ILE A 124 10.41 -6.68 -6.17
CA ILE A 124 9.11 -7.21 -6.64
C ILE A 124 7.96 -6.97 -5.64
N THR A 125 8.04 -5.93 -4.81
CA THR A 125 7.09 -5.68 -3.71
C THR A 125 5.62 -5.71 -4.15
N GLY A 126 5.31 -5.22 -5.34
CA GLY A 126 3.97 -5.21 -5.91
C GLY A 126 3.39 -6.61 -6.13
N LYS A 127 4.19 -7.50 -6.71
CA LYS A 127 3.84 -8.92 -6.85
C LYS A 127 3.61 -9.55 -5.49
N GLU A 128 4.50 -9.30 -4.53
CA GLU A 128 4.38 -9.85 -3.18
C GLU A 128 3.09 -9.40 -2.49
N ILE A 129 2.70 -8.12 -2.62
CA ILE A 129 1.45 -7.60 -2.02
C ILE A 129 0.19 -8.17 -2.70
N THR A 130 0.24 -8.51 -3.99
CA THR A 130 -0.96 -8.83 -4.80
C THR A 130 -1.15 -10.31 -5.11
N SER A 131 -0.31 -11.20 -4.57
CA SER A 131 -0.34 -12.63 -4.87
C SER A 131 -0.93 -13.52 -3.76
N HIS A 132 -1.34 -12.95 -2.62
CA HIS A 132 -1.87 -13.68 -1.46
C HIS A 132 -3.38 -13.60 -1.31
#